data_AF-A0A1H8E6G9-F1
#
_entry.id   AF-A0A1H8E6G9-F1
#
_cell.length_a   1.000
_cell.length_b   1.000
_cell.length_c   1.000
_cell.angle_alpha   90.00
_cell.angle_beta   90.00
_cell.angle_gamma   90.00
#
_symmetry.space_group_name_H-M   'P 1'
#
loop_
_entity.id
_entity.type
_entity.pdbx_description
1 polymer ?
#
loop_
_entity_poly.entity_id
_entity_poly.type
_entity_poly.pdbx_seq_one_letter_code
_entity_poly.pdbx_strand_id
1 'polypeptide(L)'
;MAKPPVCKIMDYGKFKYEEKKKASEAKKKQVVVHLKEVKLRPKTEEHDYEFKVRNVKRFLEEGNKAKVTIVFRGREITHKELGSAILDDVNKDLKEVAVVEQAPRMEGRQMFMILAPNPKVAQRARDLARQQAEAQAKAEAQAQKKQDGGGKVEGGKPDGGKEEARPVGKPAEVLVASAVPPMGQAAGAAAPGGTK
;
A
#
# COMPACT_ATOMS: atom_id res chain seq x y z
N MET A 1 10.81 12.66 -27.13
CA MET A 1 12.18 13.19 -26.96
C MET A 1 12.26 14.54 -27.66
N ALA A 2 12.94 15.53 -27.10
CA ALA A 2 13.14 16.82 -27.78
C ALA A 2 14.27 16.73 -28.83
N LYS A 3 14.12 17.48 -29.92
CA LYS A 3 15.19 17.83 -30.87
C LYS A 3 15.29 19.36 -30.86
N PRO A 4 16.46 19.97 -30.58
CA PRO A 4 17.72 19.38 -30.11
C PRO A 4 17.65 18.87 -28.65
N PRO A 5 18.65 18.10 -28.17
CA PRO A 5 18.78 17.75 -26.76
C PRO A 5 19.09 18.99 -25.90
N VAL A 6 18.46 19.08 -24.71
CA VAL A 6 18.60 20.22 -23.80
C VAL A 6 19.53 19.84 -22.64
N CYS A 7 20.77 20.34 -22.68
CA CYS A 7 21.74 20.21 -21.60
C CYS A 7 21.61 21.37 -20.61
N LYS A 8 21.61 21.08 -19.30
CA LYS A 8 21.59 22.10 -18.23
C LYS A 8 22.83 21.95 -17.35
N ILE A 9 23.67 22.98 -17.32
CA ILE A 9 24.90 23.01 -16.51
C ILE A 9 24.51 23.07 -15.02
N MET A 10 24.97 22.10 -14.24
CA MET A 10 24.75 22.01 -12.79
C MET A 10 25.77 21.09 -12.13
N ASP A 11 25.94 21.20 -10.81
CA ASP A 11 26.67 20.22 -10.00
C ASP A 11 25.89 18.90 -9.92
N TYR A 12 26.32 17.91 -10.70
CA TYR A 12 25.69 16.59 -10.79
C TYR A 12 25.74 15.81 -9.46
N GLY A 13 26.76 16.05 -8.62
CA GLY A 13 26.91 15.39 -7.32
C GLY A 13 25.87 15.90 -6.32
N LYS A 14 25.76 17.23 -6.18
CA LYS A 14 24.72 17.87 -5.36
C LYS A 14 23.32 17.54 -5.88
N PHE A 15 23.09 17.60 -7.19
CA PHE A 15 21.81 17.26 -7.79
C PHE A 15 21.40 15.81 -7.50
N LYS A 16 22.31 14.83 -7.68
CA LYS A 16 22.05 13.42 -7.34
C LYS A 16 21.78 13.19 -5.85
N TYR A 17 22.39 13.97 -4.96
CA TYR A 17 22.08 13.91 -3.53
C TYR A 17 20.68 14.46 -3.24
N GLU A 18 20.32 15.62 -3.80
CA GLU A 18 18.99 16.20 -3.66
C GLU A 18 17.89 15.32 -4.25
N GLU A 19 18.08 14.73 -5.44
CA GLU A 19 17.14 13.75 -6.01
C GLU A 19 16.93 12.57 -5.07
N LYS A 20 18.02 11.96 -4.58
CA LYS A 20 17.94 10.83 -3.63
C LYS A 20 17.22 11.22 -2.34
N LYS A 21 17.50 12.40 -1.78
CA LYS A 21 16.84 12.92 -0.58
C LYS A 21 15.33 13.16 -0.83
N LYS A 22 14.98 13.92 -1.87
CA LYS A 22 13.59 14.21 -2.27
C LYS A 22 12.81 12.93 -2.56
N ALA A 23 13.40 11.96 -3.27
CA ALA A 23 12.80 10.65 -3.54
C ALA A 23 12.62 9.81 -2.27
N SER A 24 13.55 9.88 -1.31
CA SER A 24 13.45 9.18 -0.02
C SER A 24 12.36 9.79 0.87
N GLU A 25 12.25 11.12 0.90
CA GLU A 25 11.16 11.82 1.59
C GLU A 25 9.80 11.56 0.93
N ALA A 26 9.72 11.52 -0.40
CA ALA A 26 8.50 11.18 -1.13
C ALA A 26 8.05 9.74 -0.83
N LYS A 27 8.97 8.77 -0.86
CA LYS A 27 8.69 7.37 -0.49
C LYS A 27 8.20 7.23 0.95
N LYS A 28 8.74 8.00 1.90
CA LYS A 28 8.28 8.03 3.30
C LYS A 28 6.89 8.67 3.47
N LYS A 29 6.52 9.61 2.59
CA LYS A 29 5.21 10.31 2.61
C LYS A 29 4.14 9.58 1.78
N GLN A 30 4.51 8.57 1.00
CA GLN A 30 3.59 7.76 0.20
C GLN A 30 2.78 6.82 1.11
N VAL A 31 1.47 7.01 1.19
CA VAL A 31 0.58 6.06 1.88
C VAL A 31 0.55 4.75 1.10
N VAL A 32 1.12 3.69 1.69
CA VAL A 32 1.13 2.34 1.13
C VAL A 32 -0.22 1.68 1.40
N VAL A 33 -1.04 1.54 0.35
CA VAL A 33 -2.30 0.81 0.42
C VAL A 33 -2.00 -0.69 0.29
N HIS A 34 -2.24 -1.47 1.34
CA HIS A 34 -2.05 -2.92 1.30
C HIS A 34 -3.30 -3.64 0.79
N LEU A 35 -3.11 -4.81 0.20
CA LEU A 35 -4.17 -5.79 -0.04
C LEU A 35 -4.23 -6.75 1.15
N LYS A 36 -5.32 -6.72 1.92
CA LYS A 36 -5.58 -7.65 3.03
C LYS A 36 -6.46 -8.80 2.51
N GLU A 37 -5.99 -10.05 2.63
CA GLU A 37 -6.82 -11.21 2.29
C GLU A 37 -7.65 -11.67 3.52
N VAL A 38 -8.95 -11.92 3.32
CA VAL A 38 -9.84 -12.52 4.33
C VAL A 38 -10.43 -13.80 3.77
N LYS A 39 -10.28 -14.91 4.50
CA LYS A 39 -10.59 -16.26 4.02
C LYS A 39 -11.83 -16.84 4.73
N LEU A 40 -12.86 -17.08 3.93
CA LEU A 40 -14.16 -17.65 4.30
C LEU A 40 -14.28 -19.10 3.81
N ARG A 41 -15.25 -19.84 4.37
CA ARG A 41 -15.66 -21.17 3.91
C ARG A 41 -17.16 -21.14 3.61
N PRO A 42 -17.67 -21.98 2.70
CA PRO A 42 -19.11 -22.08 2.42
C PRO A 42 -19.92 -22.72 3.58
N LYS A 43 -19.23 -23.19 4.62
CA LYS A 43 -19.78 -23.71 5.89
C LYS A 43 -19.13 -22.99 7.06
N THR A 44 -19.25 -21.67 7.05
CA THR A 44 -18.85 -20.76 8.14
C THR A 44 -20.08 -20.55 9.04
N GLU A 45 -19.89 -20.55 10.35
CA GLU A 45 -20.94 -20.21 11.32
C GLU A 45 -21.19 -18.69 11.35
N GLU A 46 -22.39 -18.27 11.72
CA GLU A 46 -22.84 -16.88 11.72
C GLU A 46 -21.88 -15.93 12.48
N HIS A 47 -21.35 -16.38 13.63
CA HIS A 47 -20.37 -15.61 14.40
C HIS A 47 -19.01 -15.45 13.68
N ASP A 48 -18.53 -16.46 12.96
CA ASP A 48 -17.30 -16.40 12.14
C ASP A 48 -17.50 -15.54 10.88
N TYR A 49 -18.73 -15.48 10.34
CA TYR A 49 -19.13 -14.54 9.30
C TYR A 49 -19.08 -13.09 9.82
N GLU A 50 -19.81 -12.77 10.90
CA GLU A 50 -19.84 -11.42 11.48
C GLU A 50 -18.44 -10.89 11.82
N PHE A 51 -17.62 -11.73 12.47
CA PHE A 51 -16.27 -11.36 12.85
C PHE A 51 -15.41 -11.00 11.62
N LYS A 52 -15.56 -11.75 10.52
CA LYS A 52 -14.84 -11.49 9.28
C LYS A 52 -15.37 -10.26 8.55
N VAL A 53 -16.69 -10.04 8.49
CA VAL A 53 -17.27 -8.79 7.92
C VAL A 53 -16.80 -7.56 8.71
N ARG A 54 -16.79 -7.63 10.05
CA ARG A 54 -16.27 -6.57 10.92
C ARG A 54 -14.78 -6.30 10.68
N ASN A 55 -13.98 -7.34 10.47
CA ASN A 55 -12.56 -7.21 10.15
C ASN A 55 -12.31 -6.64 8.74
N VAL A 56 -13.13 -7.00 7.74
CA VAL A 56 -13.11 -6.39 6.40
C VAL A 56 -13.47 -4.90 6.48
N LYS A 57 -14.55 -4.54 7.20
CA LYS A 57 -14.95 -3.15 7.44
C LYS A 57 -13.80 -2.35 8.05
N ARG A 58 -13.15 -2.88 9.09
CA ARG A 58 -11.95 -2.27 9.69
C ARG A 58 -10.83 -2.04 8.67
N PHE A 59 -10.50 -3.01 7.82
CA PHE A 59 -9.45 -2.82 6.81
C PHE A 59 -9.78 -1.73 5.79
N LEU A 60 -11.06 -1.57 5.44
CA LEU A 60 -11.53 -0.50 4.56
C LEU A 60 -11.50 0.87 5.26
N GLU A 61 -11.83 0.93 6.55
CA GLU A 61 -11.69 2.12 7.41
C GLU A 61 -10.22 2.52 7.64
N GLU A 62 -9.29 1.56 7.68
CA GLU A 62 -7.84 1.76 7.62
C GLU A 62 -7.34 2.16 6.21
N GLY A 63 -8.23 2.27 5.21
CA GLY A 63 -7.89 2.68 3.84
C GLY A 63 -7.19 1.62 2.99
N ASN A 64 -7.14 0.36 3.45
CA ASN A 64 -6.59 -0.78 2.73
C ASN A 64 -7.62 -1.39 1.77
N LYS A 65 -7.16 -2.12 0.75
CA LYS A 65 -8.04 -2.95 -0.08
C LYS A 65 -8.26 -4.31 0.57
N ALA A 66 -9.47 -4.85 0.49
CA ALA A 66 -9.80 -6.16 1.02
C ALA A 66 -10.11 -7.16 -0.10
N LYS A 67 -9.38 -8.28 -0.15
CA LYS A 67 -9.69 -9.43 -1.02
C LYS A 67 -10.41 -10.49 -0.18
N VAL A 68 -11.72 -10.58 -0.35
CA VAL A 68 -12.55 -11.60 0.29
C VAL A 68 -12.47 -12.86 -0.57
N THR A 69 -12.07 -13.99 0.02
CA THR A 69 -11.83 -15.26 -0.70
C THR A 69 -12.57 -16.41 0.00
N ILE A 70 -13.49 -17.06 -0.70
CA ILE A 70 -14.14 -18.30 -0.28
C ILE A 70 -13.36 -19.49 -0.83
N VAL A 71 -12.97 -20.43 0.05
CA VAL A 71 -12.23 -21.64 -0.33
C VAL A 71 -13.17 -22.85 -0.28
N PHE A 72 -13.44 -23.48 -1.43
CA PHE A 72 -14.28 -24.68 -1.52
C PHE A 72 -13.48 -25.95 -1.20
N ARG A 73 -14.07 -26.93 -0.49
CA ARG A 73 -13.43 -28.23 -0.24
C ARG A 73 -13.70 -29.24 -1.37
N GLY A 74 -13.10 -29.02 -2.54
CA GLY A 74 -13.01 -30.00 -3.63
C GLY A 74 -14.37 -30.36 -4.25
N ARG A 75 -15.09 -31.33 -3.67
CA ARG A 75 -16.46 -31.70 -4.06
C ARG A 75 -17.42 -30.51 -4.00
N GLU A 76 -17.12 -29.52 -3.16
CA GLU A 76 -17.93 -28.31 -2.99
C GLU A 76 -17.81 -27.27 -4.13
N ILE A 77 -16.91 -27.46 -5.12
CA ILE A 77 -16.75 -26.55 -6.27
C ILE A 77 -18.04 -26.47 -7.13
N THR A 78 -18.92 -27.47 -7.06
CA THR A 78 -20.24 -27.46 -7.69
C THR A 78 -21.18 -26.40 -7.09
N HIS A 79 -21.12 -26.17 -5.77
CA HIS A 79 -21.98 -25.25 -5.05
C HIS A 79 -21.50 -23.79 -5.15
N LYS A 80 -21.27 -23.33 -6.38
CA LYS A 80 -20.88 -21.94 -6.68
C LYS A 80 -21.90 -20.94 -6.13
N GLU A 81 -23.18 -21.29 -6.18
CA GLU A 81 -24.31 -20.48 -5.71
C GLU A 81 -24.20 -20.11 -4.23
N LEU A 82 -23.77 -21.04 -3.36
CA LEU A 82 -23.53 -20.75 -1.94
C LEU A 82 -22.37 -19.77 -1.76
N GLY A 83 -21.33 -19.87 -2.61
CA GLY A 83 -20.23 -18.90 -2.62
C GLY A 83 -20.66 -17.52 -3.11
N SER A 84 -21.46 -17.46 -4.18
CA SER A 84 -22.02 -16.22 -4.70
C SER A 84 -22.90 -15.53 -3.65
N ALA A 85 -23.85 -16.25 -3.04
CA ALA A 85 -24.75 -15.71 -2.02
C ALA A 85 -23.98 -15.08 -0.85
N ILE A 86 -22.99 -15.79 -0.29
CA ILE A 86 -22.15 -15.25 0.79
C ILE A 86 -21.39 -14.00 0.36
N LEU A 87 -20.88 -13.92 -0.88
CA LEU A 87 -20.22 -12.70 -1.36
C LEU A 87 -21.21 -11.56 -1.65
N ASP A 88 -22.43 -11.85 -2.09
CA ASP A 88 -23.49 -10.87 -2.27
C ASP A 88 -24.02 -10.33 -0.94
N ASP A 89 -24.03 -11.15 0.12
CA ASP A 89 -24.35 -10.73 1.50
C ASP A 89 -23.22 -9.86 2.07
N VAL A 90 -21.95 -10.29 1.97
CA VAL A 90 -20.79 -9.44 2.33
C VAL A 90 -20.78 -8.13 1.55
N ASN A 91 -21.23 -8.14 0.29
CA ASN A 91 -21.40 -6.94 -0.51
C ASN A 91 -22.52 -6.04 0.06
N LYS A 92 -23.72 -6.59 0.35
CA LYS A 92 -24.84 -5.85 1.00
C LYS A 92 -24.40 -5.15 2.28
N ASP A 93 -23.76 -5.86 3.19
CA ASP A 93 -23.33 -5.36 4.51
C ASP A 93 -22.29 -4.23 4.42
N LEU A 94 -21.53 -4.17 3.31
CA LEU A 94 -20.41 -3.24 3.13
C LEU A 94 -20.68 -2.11 2.13
N LYS A 95 -21.87 -2.03 1.52
CA LYS A 95 -22.25 -1.01 0.51
C LYS A 95 -21.95 0.44 0.90
N GLU A 96 -22.00 0.76 2.19
CA GLU A 96 -21.74 2.12 2.70
C GLU A 96 -20.24 2.50 2.64
N VAL A 97 -19.37 1.52 2.92
CA VAL A 97 -17.92 1.72 3.12
C VAL A 97 -17.06 1.23 1.97
N ALA A 98 -17.56 0.31 1.16
CA ALA A 98 -16.84 -0.36 0.09
C ALA A 98 -17.33 0.05 -1.32
N VAL A 99 -16.45 -0.14 -2.30
CA VAL A 99 -16.76 -0.16 -3.73
C VAL A 99 -16.16 -1.45 -4.30
N VAL A 100 -16.95 -2.20 -5.05
CA VAL A 100 -16.47 -3.43 -5.71
C VAL A 100 -15.53 -3.07 -6.85
N GLU A 101 -14.25 -3.42 -6.72
CA GLU A 101 -13.23 -3.22 -7.77
C GLU A 101 -13.16 -4.43 -8.71
N GLN A 102 -13.34 -5.64 -8.17
CA GLN A 102 -13.51 -6.86 -8.95
C GLN A 102 -14.67 -7.67 -8.39
N ALA A 103 -15.70 -7.85 -9.22
CA ALA A 103 -16.86 -8.69 -8.94
C ALA A 103 -16.46 -10.16 -8.70
N PRO A 104 -17.30 -10.97 -8.02
CA PRO A 104 -17.03 -12.37 -7.73
C PRO A 104 -16.52 -13.16 -8.95
N ARG A 105 -15.31 -13.72 -8.84
CA ARG A 105 -14.70 -14.57 -9.87
C ARG A 105 -14.18 -15.88 -9.29
N MET A 106 -14.31 -16.96 -10.06
CA MET A 106 -13.75 -18.28 -9.73
C MET A 106 -12.32 -18.40 -10.24
N GLU A 107 -11.40 -18.72 -9.34
CA GLU A 107 -10.00 -19.04 -9.59
C GLU A 107 -9.71 -20.46 -9.08
N GLY A 108 -9.95 -21.44 -9.96
CA GLY A 108 -9.81 -22.87 -9.65
C GLY A 108 -10.72 -23.33 -8.51
N ARG A 109 -10.16 -23.49 -7.31
CA ARG A 109 -10.85 -23.96 -6.09
C ARG A 109 -11.32 -22.82 -5.17
N GLN A 110 -11.13 -21.56 -5.56
CA GLN A 110 -11.45 -20.39 -4.75
C GLN A 110 -12.38 -19.46 -5.53
N MET A 111 -13.36 -18.86 -4.87
CA MET A 111 -14.05 -17.66 -5.40
C MET A 111 -13.51 -16.45 -4.66
N PHE A 112 -13.23 -15.35 -5.36
CA PHE A 112 -12.81 -14.11 -4.70
C PHE A 112 -13.52 -12.88 -5.25
N MET A 113 -13.60 -11.85 -4.40
CA MET A 113 -14.07 -10.50 -4.70
C MET A 113 -13.06 -9.51 -4.13
N ILE A 114 -12.79 -8.40 -4.84
CA ILE A 114 -11.92 -7.32 -4.35
C ILE A 114 -12.76 -6.09 -4.07
N LEU A 115 -12.72 -5.66 -2.81
CA LEU A 115 -13.35 -4.46 -2.28
C LEU A 115 -12.29 -3.38 -2.08
N ALA A 116 -12.51 -2.22 -2.68
CA ALA A 116 -11.77 -1.00 -2.41
C ALA A 116 -12.56 -0.12 -1.41
N PRO A 117 -11.89 0.69 -0.57
CA PRO A 117 -12.59 1.63 0.29
C PRO A 117 -13.21 2.76 -0.54
N ASN A 118 -14.43 3.16 -0.19
CA ASN A 118 -15.11 4.32 -0.76
C ASN A 118 -14.20 5.57 -0.65
N PRO A 119 -14.05 6.41 -1.69
CA PRO A 119 -13.11 7.54 -1.68
C PRO A 119 -13.25 8.47 -0.47
N LYS A 120 -14.47 8.65 0.08
CA LYS A 120 -14.71 9.44 1.30
C LYS A 120 -14.10 8.78 2.55
N VAL A 121 -14.14 7.44 2.63
CA VAL A 121 -13.51 6.66 3.71
C VAL A 121 -11.99 6.64 3.52
N ALA A 122 -11.52 6.43 2.30
CA ALA A 122 -10.09 6.42 1.96
C ALA A 122 -9.40 7.77 2.22
N GLN A 123 -10.11 8.90 2.12
CA GLN A 123 -9.62 10.21 2.56
C GLN A 123 -9.45 10.27 4.07
N ARG A 124 -10.53 10.00 4.83
CA ARG A 124 -10.51 9.97 6.31
C ARG A 124 -9.42 9.06 6.87
N ALA A 125 -9.22 7.88 6.26
CA ALA A 125 -8.16 6.94 6.63
C ALA A 125 -6.75 7.54 6.49
N ARG A 126 -6.49 8.27 5.40
CA ARG A 126 -5.20 8.95 5.15
C ARG A 126 -4.98 10.11 6.11
N ASP A 127 -6.03 10.86 6.42
CA ASP A 127 -5.96 11.98 7.36
C ASP A 127 -5.70 11.48 8.80
N LEU A 128 -6.37 10.40 9.21
CA LEU A 128 -6.13 9.73 10.50
C LEU A 128 -4.72 9.13 10.58
N ALA A 129 -4.26 8.41 9.55
CA ALA A 129 -2.91 7.85 9.51
C ALA A 129 -1.84 8.95 9.55
N ARG A 130 -2.08 10.08 8.88
CA ARG A 130 -1.21 11.26 8.95
C ARG A 130 -1.20 11.88 10.35
N GLN A 131 -2.37 12.06 10.98
CA GLN A 131 -2.46 12.57 12.35
C GLN A 131 -1.75 11.67 13.35
N GLN A 132 -1.86 10.33 13.20
CA GLN A 132 -1.15 9.36 14.02
C GLN A 132 0.37 9.45 13.84
N ALA A 133 0.87 9.52 12.61
CA ALA A 133 2.30 9.70 12.34
C ALA A 133 2.84 11.04 12.86
N GLU A 134 2.08 12.13 12.70
CA GLU A 134 2.44 13.43 13.27
C GLU A 134 2.38 13.45 14.81
N ALA A 135 1.49 12.68 15.43
CA ALA A 135 1.40 12.53 16.89
C ALA A 135 2.53 11.67 17.46
N GLN A 136 2.87 10.55 16.80
CA GLN A 136 3.99 9.68 17.16
C GLN A 136 5.32 10.44 17.12
N ALA A 137 5.59 11.17 16.02
CA ALA A 137 6.78 12.01 15.92
C ALA A 137 6.85 13.12 17.00
N LYS A 138 5.70 13.67 17.42
CA LYS A 138 5.63 14.65 18.53
C LYS A 138 5.88 13.98 19.89
N ALA A 139 5.38 12.76 20.11
CA ALA A 139 5.59 12.01 21.35
C ALA A 139 7.05 11.56 21.52
N GLU A 140 7.68 11.03 20.46
CA GLU A 140 9.09 10.63 20.44
C GLU A 140 10.02 11.83 20.74
N ALA A 141 9.76 12.98 20.12
CA ALA A 141 10.50 14.22 20.39
C ALA A 141 10.30 14.77 21.81
N GLN A 142 9.16 14.51 22.46
CA GLN A 142 8.93 14.86 23.86
C GLN A 142 9.58 13.87 24.83
N ALA A 143 9.70 12.58 24.47
CA ALA A 143 10.40 11.58 25.27
C ALA A 143 11.90 11.88 25.36
N GLN A 144 12.54 12.17 24.22
CA GLN A 144 13.97 12.52 24.18
C GLN A 144 14.30 13.74 25.04
N LYS A 145 13.45 14.78 25.00
CA LYS A 145 13.61 15.99 25.85
C LYS A 145 13.50 15.76 27.36
N LYS A 146 13.07 14.59 27.83
CA LYS A 146 13.00 14.27 29.27
C LYS A 146 14.21 13.49 29.79
N GLN A 147 15.05 12.93 28.92
CA GLN A 147 16.27 12.21 29.35
C GLN A 147 17.49 13.13 29.50
N ASP A 148 17.53 14.24 28.76
CA ASP A 148 18.61 15.25 28.84
C ASP A 148 18.53 16.15 30.11
N GLY A 149 17.69 15.76 31.08
CA GLY A 149 17.23 16.59 32.19
C GLY A 149 17.99 16.44 33.52
N GLY A 150 19.14 15.77 33.57
CA GLY A 150 19.92 15.66 34.81
C GLY A 150 21.21 14.84 34.74
N GLY A 151 22.34 15.48 35.07
CA GLY A 151 23.64 14.80 35.27
C GLY A 151 24.84 15.63 34.78
N LYS A 152 25.69 16.07 35.72
CA LYS A 152 26.91 16.88 35.47
C LYS A 152 27.79 16.81 36.75
N VAL A 153 29.12 16.68 36.77
CA VAL A 153 30.22 16.49 35.78
C VAL A 153 31.10 15.30 36.29
N GLU A 154 32.26 14.87 35.77
CA GLU A 154 33.22 15.37 34.76
C GLU A 154 33.58 14.17 33.83
N GLY A 155 34.78 13.78 33.36
CA GLY A 155 36.14 14.32 33.46
C GLY A 155 37.23 13.26 33.33
N GLY A 156 37.67 12.92 32.11
CA GLY A 156 38.80 12.01 31.91
C GLY A 156 39.08 11.60 30.46
N LYS A 157 40.36 11.71 30.06
CA LYS A 157 41.00 11.14 28.85
C LYS A 157 42.46 10.82 29.23
N PRO A 158 42.98 9.58 29.07
CA PRO A 158 43.54 9.05 27.81
C PRO A 158 42.90 7.71 27.38
N ASP A 159 43.05 7.09 26.19
CA ASP A 159 43.87 7.17 24.95
C ASP A 159 44.54 5.79 24.67
N GLY A 160 44.69 5.39 23.40
CA GLY A 160 45.39 4.17 22.94
C GLY A 160 44.55 2.88 22.75
N GLY A 161 44.67 2.23 21.58
CA GLY A 161 44.21 0.84 21.36
C GLY A 161 43.82 0.47 19.91
N LYS A 162 44.42 -0.61 19.36
CA LYS A 162 44.09 -1.25 18.07
C LYS A 162 42.76 -2.06 18.18
N GLU A 163 42.14 -2.67 17.15
CA GLU A 163 42.68 -3.35 15.96
C GLU A 163 41.64 -3.53 14.82
N GLU A 164 41.89 -4.45 13.88
CA GLU A 164 41.33 -4.53 12.53
C GLU A 164 40.34 -5.70 12.32
N ALA A 165 39.20 -5.47 11.64
CA ALA A 165 38.46 -6.51 10.90
C ALA A 165 37.42 -5.94 9.90
N ARG A 166 37.23 -6.65 8.78
CA ARG A 166 36.07 -6.60 7.85
C ARG A 166 35.77 -8.06 7.39
N PRO A 167 34.74 -8.33 6.57
CA PRO A 167 33.31 -8.16 6.86
C PRO A 167 32.52 -9.47 6.60
N VAL A 168 31.32 -9.62 7.16
CA VAL A 168 30.42 -10.74 6.84
C VAL A 168 28.98 -10.23 6.61
N GLY A 169 28.30 -10.74 5.58
CA GLY A 169 26.84 -10.54 5.39
C GLY A 169 26.38 -9.92 4.06
N LYS A 170 26.42 -10.70 2.97
CA LYS A 170 25.37 -10.69 1.92
C LYS A 170 24.56 -11.98 2.14
N PRO A 171 23.22 -11.97 2.06
CA PRO A 171 22.48 -11.80 0.80
C PRO A 171 21.31 -10.79 0.94
N ALA A 172 20.39 -10.56 -0.01
CA ALA A 172 20.18 -11.19 -1.31
C ALA A 172 19.86 -10.15 -2.41
N GLU A 173 19.95 -10.59 -3.66
CA GLU A 173 19.60 -9.82 -4.85
C GLU A 173 18.09 -9.93 -5.13
N VAL A 174 17.44 -8.83 -5.54
CA VAL A 174 16.07 -8.84 -6.07
C VAL A 174 16.10 -8.21 -7.46
N LEU A 175 15.84 -9.04 -8.48
CA LEU A 175 15.95 -8.68 -9.89
C LEU A 175 14.89 -7.68 -10.37
N VAL A 176 15.20 -6.97 -11.45
CA VAL A 176 14.42 -5.87 -12.01
C VAL A 176 13.76 -6.27 -13.33
N ALA A 177 12.42 -6.31 -13.38
CA ALA A 177 11.60 -6.21 -14.59
C ALA A 177 10.11 -6.13 -14.19
N SER A 178 9.22 -5.42 -14.90
CA SER A 178 9.41 -4.37 -15.91
C SER A 178 8.24 -3.37 -15.83
N ALA A 179 8.47 -2.11 -16.18
CA ALA A 179 7.41 -1.11 -16.28
C ALA A 179 7.08 -0.87 -17.75
N VAL A 180 5.88 -1.29 -18.19
CA VAL A 180 5.38 -1.01 -19.54
C VAL A 180 4.77 0.40 -19.55
N PRO A 181 5.30 1.36 -20.34
CA PRO A 181 4.73 2.70 -20.43
C PRO A 181 3.48 2.69 -21.33
N PRO A 182 2.34 3.28 -20.91
CA PRO A 182 1.19 3.46 -21.80
C PRO A 182 1.51 4.53 -22.85
N MET A 183 1.47 4.16 -24.13
CA MET A 183 1.75 5.07 -25.23
C MET A 183 0.53 5.95 -25.52
N GLY A 184 0.61 7.22 -25.13
CA GLY A 184 -0.49 8.17 -25.25
C GLY A 184 -0.58 8.86 -26.62
N GLN A 185 -1.77 8.78 -27.23
CA GLN A 185 -2.40 9.78 -28.10
C GLN A 185 -1.55 10.45 -29.19
N ALA A 186 -1.82 10.08 -30.45
CA ALA A 186 -1.74 11.00 -31.58
C ALA A 186 -3.15 11.53 -31.89
N ALA A 187 -3.30 12.85 -32.03
CA ALA A 187 -4.57 13.47 -32.44
C ALA A 187 -4.70 13.52 -33.97
N GLY A 188 -5.92 13.38 -34.48
CA GLY A 188 -6.24 13.54 -35.90
C GLY A 188 -7.68 13.99 -36.07
N ALA A 189 -7.89 15.27 -36.38
CA ALA A 189 -9.21 15.83 -36.65
C ALA A 189 -9.53 15.76 -38.15
N ALA A 190 -10.69 15.21 -38.51
CA ALA A 190 -11.13 15.10 -39.91
C ALA A 190 -12.65 15.02 -40.04
N ALA A 191 -13.31 16.18 -40.13
CA ALA A 191 -14.67 16.37 -40.68
C ALA A 191 -14.93 17.87 -40.93
N PRO A 192 -15.85 18.26 -41.83
CA PRO A 192 -16.61 17.45 -42.78
C PRO A 192 -16.23 17.74 -44.25
N GLY A 193 -16.19 16.69 -45.09
CA GLY A 193 -16.17 16.82 -46.55
C GLY A 193 -17.50 16.32 -47.12
N GLY A 194 -18.37 17.22 -47.55
CA GLY A 194 -19.68 16.87 -48.11
C GLY A 194 -19.66 16.78 -49.64
N THR A 195 -20.23 15.72 -50.19
CA THR A 195 -20.62 15.57 -51.59
C THR A 195 -22.04 14.99 -51.67
N LYS A 196 -22.65 15.05 -52.86
CA LYS A 196 -23.99 14.50 -53.14
C LYS A 196 -24.14 13.04 -52.74
#